data_AF-A0A0B1SBP2-F1
#
_entry.id   AF-A0A0B1SBP2-F1
#
_cell.length_a   1.000
_cell.length_b   1.000
_cell.length_c   1.000
_cell.angle_alpha   90.00
_cell.angle_beta   90.00
_cell.angle_gamma   90.00
#
_symmetry.space_group_name_H-M   'P 1'
#
loop_
_entity.id
_entity.type
_entity.pdbx_description
1 polymer ?
#
loop_
_entity_poly.entity_id
_entity_poly.type
_entity_poly.pdbx_seq_one_letter_code
_entity_poly.pdbx_strand_id
1 'polypeptide(L)'
;LQVRPERWILADVAIAPSTITISEVGGGQIAQCRVRYLSFLGIGRDVKHCAFIMHTSSENFMCYVFHVEPSAAAMAKTIEAACKLRYQKVLDAHAGRAPPHINHHHETPAIGKGWTESLRDVFGSVTQRIVPSRSLQSI
;
A
#
# COMPACT_ATOMS: atom_id res chain seq x y z
N LEU A 1 12.19 -28.12 2.89
CA LEU A 1 11.61 -29.17 2.01
C LEU A 1 10.77 -28.48 0.95
N GLN A 2 11.17 -28.53 -0.31
CA GLN A 2 10.38 -28.00 -1.41
C GLN A 2 9.32 -29.04 -1.81
N VAL A 3 8.05 -28.63 -1.86
CA VAL A 3 6.96 -29.52 -2.32
C VAL A 3 7.18 -29.81 -3.80
N ARG A 4 7.12 -31.09 -4.18
CA ARG A 4 7.33 -31.50 -5.57
C ARG A 4 6.23 -30.88 -6.46
N PRO A 5 6.54 -30.45 -7.70
CA PRO A 5 5.58 -29.77 -8.58
C PRO A 5 4.27 -30.52 -8.82
N GLU A 6 4.31 -31.84 -8.80
CA GLU A 6 3.13 -32.70 -9.03
C GLU A 6 2.11 -32.62 -7.88
N ARG A 7 2.49 -32.00 -6.76
CA ARG A 7 1.62 -31.76 -5.60
C ARG A 7 1.24 -30.28 -5.45
N TRP A 8 1.57 -29.44 -6.42
CA TRP A 8 1.15 -28.04 -6.41
C TRP A 8 -0.35 -27.95 -6.69
N ILE A 9 -1.00 -27.02 -6.00
CA ILE A 9 -2.42 -26.73 -6.18
C ILE A 9 -2.51 -25.52 -7.10
N LEU A 10 -3.26 -25.65 -8.20
CA LEU A 10 -3.56 -24.50 -9.04
C LEU A 10 -4.55 -23.60 -8.30
N ALA A 11 -4.19 -22.34 -8.09
CA ALA A 11 -4.94 -21.45 -7.22
C ALA A 11 -5.29 -20.11 -7.89
N ASP A 12 -6.51 -19.66 -7.65
CA ASP A 12 -6.95 -18.28 -7.88
C ASP A 12 -6.63 -17.44 -6.65
N VAL A 13 -6.07 -16.26 -6.88
CA VAL A 13 -5.70 -15.33 -5.80
C VAL A 13 -6.34 -13.97 -6.02
N ALA A 14 -7.37 -13.68 -5.22
CA ALA A 14 -8.06 -12.40 -5.22
C ALA A 14 -7.45 -11.46 -4.17
N ILE A 15 -6.93 -10.31 -4.62
CA ILE A 15 -6.23 -9.35 -3.75
C ILE A 15 -7.09 -8.09 -3.62
N ALA A 16 -7.52 -7.80 -2.39
CA ALA A 16 -8.20 -6.57 -2.03
C ALA A 16 -7.41 -5.83 -0.92
N PRO A 17 -7.61 -4.50 -0.74
CA PRO A 17 -6.87 -3.75 0.28
C PRO A 17 -7.00 -4.29 1.71
N SER A 18 -8.11 -4.97 2.05
CA SER A 18 -8.29 -5.56 3.39
C SER A 18 -7.91 -7.02 3.50
N THR A 19 -7.96 -7.76 2.38
CA THR A 19 -8.00 -9.23 2.38
C THR A 19 -7.40 -9.79 1.10
N ILE A 20 -6.65 -10.88 1.25
CA ILE A 20 -6.17 -11.72 0.15
C ILE A 20 -6.85 -13.06 0.30
N THR A 21 -7.60 -13.48 -0.71
CA THR A 21 -8.30 -14.77 -0.73
C THR A 21 -7.60 -15.70 -1.71
N ILE A 22 -7.33 -16.93 -1.26
CA ILE A 22 -6.69 -18.00 -2.04
C ILE A 22 -7.69 -19.14 -2.14
N SER A 23 -8.00 -19.56 -3.36
CA SER A 23 -8.91 -20.67 -3.64
C SER A 23 -8.31 -21.61 -4.67
N GLU A 24 -8.63 -22.89 -4.58
CA GLU A 24 -8.27 -23.87 -5.61
C GLU A 24 -9.11 -23.64 -6.87
N VAL A 25 -8.47 -23.75 -8.03
CA VAL A 25 -9.16 -23.69 -9.33
C VAL A 25 -10.03 -24.95 -9.46
N GLY A 26 -11.35 -24.76 -9.49
CA GLY A 26 -12.32 -25.85 -9.45
C GLY A 26 -13.13 -25.93 -8.15
N GLY A 27 -12.78 -25.10 -7.15
CA GLY A 27 -13.58 -24.88 -5.95
C GLY A 27 -12.85 -25.25 -4.67
N GLY A 28 -13.20 -24.57 -3.57
CA GLY A 28 -12.58 -24.75 -2.26
C GLY A 28 -11.71 -23.55 -1.86
N GLN A 29 -12.06 -22.93 -0.73
CA GLN A 29 -11.24 -21.85 -0.17
C GLN A 29 -10.05 -22.45 0.58
N ILE A 30 -8.83 -22.12 0.15
CA ILE A 30 -7.59 -22.55 0.80
C ILE A 30 -7.30 -21.64 1.99
N ALA A 31 -7.37 -20.32 1.79
CA ALA A 31 -7.10 -19.36 2.85
C ALA A 31 -7.76 -18.00 2.60
N GLN A 32 -8.01 -17.27 3.68
CA GLN A 32 -8.37 -15.86 3.66
C GLN A 32 -7.45 -15.10 4.61
N CYS A 33 -6.55 -14.30 4.05
CA CYS A 33 -5.50 -13.59 4.76
C CYS A 33 -5.88 -12.12 4.92
N ARG A 34 -5.93 -11.59 6.14
CA ARG A 34 -6.19 -10.16 6.37
C ARG A 34 -4.90 -9.37 6.21
N VAL A 35 -4.87 -8.40 5.30
CA VAL A 35 -3.67 -7.59 4.96
C VAL A 35 -3.00 -6.96 6.19
N ARG A 36 -3.77 -6.58 7.22
CA ARG A 36 -3.24 -6.02 8.48
C ARG A 36 -2.30 -6.94 9.27
N TYR A 37 -2.30 -8.24 8.97
CA TYR A 37 -1.46 -9.24 9.63
C TYR A 37 -0.35 -9.77 8.72
N LEU A 38 -0.26 -9.27 7.48
CA LEU A 38 0.86 -9.55 6.60
C LEU A 38 2.08 -8.80 7.14
N SER A 39 3.11 -9.54 7.55
CA SER A 39 4.33 -8.99 8.13
C SER A 39 5.45 -8.83 7.12
N PHE A 40 5.50 -9.69 6.10
CA PHE A 40 6.55 -9.67 5.09
C PHE A 40 6.02 -10.15 3.73
N LEU A 41 6.59 -9.60 2.65
CA LEU A 41 6.35 -10.00 1.26
C LEU A 41 7.70 -9.99 0.54
N GLY A 42 7.97 -11.02 -0.27
CA GLY A 42 9.21 -11.07 -1.05
C GLY A 42 9.08 -11.93 -2.32
N ILE A 43 9.93 -11.61 -3.29
CA ILE A 43 10.20 -12.48 -4.44
C ILE A 43 11.46 -13.29 -4.09
N GLY A 44 11.42 -14.59 -4.37
CA GLY A 44 12.54 -15.49 -4.12
C GLY A 44 13.72 -15.25 -5.06
N ARG A 45 14.78 -16.07 -4.92
CA ARG A 45 15.93 -16.05 -5.84
C ARG A 45 15.51 -16.34 -7.29
N ASP A 46 14.50 -17.20 -7.45
CA ASP A 46 13.82 -17.41 -8.73
C ASP A 46 12.63 -16.45 -8.81
N VAL A 47 12.58 -15.69 -9.91
CA VAL A 47 11.60 -14.63 -10.19
C VAL A 47 10.16 -15.14 -10.31
N LYS A 48 9.98 -16.46 -10.46
CA LYS A 48 8.68 -17.12 -10.49
C LYS A 48 8.13 -17.40 -9.09
N HIS A 49 8.97 -17.32 -8.07
CA HIS A 49 8.54 -17.56 -6.69
C HIS A 49 8.30 -16.24 -5.96
N CYS A 50 7.13 -16.08 -5.36
CA CYS A 50 6.92 -15.07 -4.31
C CYS A 50 6.30 -15.71 -3.08
N ALA A 51 6.43 -15.04 -1.95
CA ALA A 51 5.81 -15.46 -0.72
C ALA A 51 5.42 -14.26 0.13
N PHE A 52 4.39 -14.43 0.95
CA PHE A 52 4.10 -13.52 2.05
C PHE A 52 3.95 -14.27 3.37
N ILE A 53 4.31 -13.59 4.44
CA ILE A 53 4.27 -14.11 5.81
C ILE A 53 3.12 -13.44 6.55
N MET A 54 2.27 -14.25 7.16
CA MET A 54 1.16 -13.85 8.01
C MET A 54 1.51 -14.09 9.46
N HIS A 55 1.35 -13.07 10.31
CA HIS A 55 1.35 -13.22 11.75
C HIS A 55 -0.02 -13.77 12.20
N THR A 56 -0.07 -14.94 12.81
CA THR A 56 -1.32 -15.63 13.16
C THR A 56 -1.65 -15.55 14.66
N SER A 57 -0.65 -15.66 15.52
CA SER A 57 -0.74 -15.42 16.97
C SER A 57 0.64 -15.07 17.52
N SER A 58 0.76 -14.69 18.80
CA SER A 58 2.06 -14.39 19.44
C SER A 58 3.03 -15.55 19.21
N GLU A 59 4.07 -15.31 18.41
CA GLU A 59 5.09 -16.28 17.98
C GLU A 59 4.72 -17.29 16.87
N ASN A 60 3.53 -17.18 16.26
CA ASN A 60 3.16 -18.04 15.14
C ASN A 60 3.06 -17.27 13.83
N PHE A 61 3.73 -17.80 12.81
CA PHE A 61 3.75 -17.25 11.47
C PHE A 61 3.40 -18.34 10.45
N MET A 62 2.63 -17.97 9.43
CA MET A 62 2.35 -18.81 8.27
C MET A 62 2.91 -18.16 7.02
N CYS A 63 3.68 -18.92 6.24
CA CYS A 63 4.21 -18.48 4.97
C CYS A 63 3.39 -19.09 3.83
N TYR A 64 2.85 -18.23 2.96
CA TYR A 64 2.19 -18.65 1.73
C TYR A 64 3.16 -18.44 0.57
N VAL A 65 3.50 -19.53 -0.13
CA VAL A 65 4.47 -19.53 -1.23
C VAL A 65 3.74 -19.82 -2.53
N PHE A 66 4.02 -19.03 -3.55
CA PHE A 66 3.42 -19.12 -4.87
C PHE A 66 4.49 -19.33 -5.92
N HIS A 67 4.17 -20.15 -6.91
CA HIS A 67 4.87 -20.20 -8.19
C HIS A 67 3.98 -19.53 -9.23
N VAL A 68 4.50 -18.55 -9.96
CA VAL A 68 3.74 -17.70 -10.90
C VAL A 68 4.51 -17.58 -12.20
N GLU A 69 3.86 -17.87 -13.31
CA GLU A 69 4.40 -17.77 -14.66
C GLU A 69 3.90 -16.50 -15.38
N PRO A 70 4.74 -15.79 -16.16
CA PRO A 70 6.18 -16.01 -16.34
C PRO A 70 7.03 -15.48 -15.16
N SER A 71 6.42 -14.69 -14.25
CA SER A 71 7.07 -14.13 -13.08
C SER A 71 6.04 -13.71 -12.02
N ALA A 72 6.45 -13.78 -10.76
CA ALA A 72 5.66 -13.33 -9.62
C ALA A 72 5.66 -11.80 -9.40
N ALA A 73 6.36 -11.03 -10.24
CA ALA A 73 6.52 -9.58 -10.06
C ALA A 73 5.18 -8.82 -10.02
N ALA A 74 4.24 -9.17 -10.91
CA ALA A 74 2.92 -8.54 -10.94
C ALA A 74 2.12 -8.85 -9.67
N MET A 75 2.13 -10.10 -9.23
CA MET A 75 1.45 -10.53 -8.00
C MET A 75 2.01 -9.80 -6.78
N ALA A 76 3.33 -9.75 -6.64
CA ALA A 76 4.00 -9.05 -5.54
C ALA A 76 3.64 -7.57 -5.51
N LYS A 77 3.68 -6.87 -6.67
CA LYS A 77 3.29 -5.45 -6.75
C LYS A 77 1.83 -5.22 -6.35
N THR A 78 0.92 -6.12 -6.74
CA THR A 78 -0.50 -6.00 -6.36
C THR A 78 -0.70 -6.17 -4.86
N ILE A 79 0.01 -7.12 -4.22
CA ILE A 79 0.00 -7.28 -2.76
C ILE A 79 0.60 -6.05 -2.07
N GLU A 80 1.73 -5.55 -2.57
CA GLU A 80 2.38 -4.34 -2.06
C GLU A 80 1.44 -3.12 -2.10
N ALA A 81 0.74 -2.93 -3.23
CA ALA A 81 -0.25 -1.87 -3.38
C ALA A 81 -1.42 -2.02 -2.40
N ALA A 82 -1.92 -3.24 -2.20
CA ALA A 82 -2.95 -3.51 -1.19
C ALA A 82 -2.49 -3.16 0.23
N CYS A 83 -1.27 -3.54 0.60
CA CYS A 83 -0.66 -3.17 1.88
C CYS A 83 -0.54 -1.65 2.06
N LYS A 84 -0.05 -0.95 1.04
CA LYS A 84 0.06 0.52 1.05
C LYS A 84 -1.30 1.20 1.20
N LEU A 85 -2.30 0.78 0.43
CA LEU A 85 -3.67 1.31 0.53
C LEU A 85 -4.29 1.02 1.90
N ARG A 86 -4.02 -0.16 2.47
CA ARG A 86 -4.51 -0.50 3.81
C ARG A 86 -3.89 0.39 4.87
N TYR A 87 -2.58 0.59 4.79
CA TYR A 87 -1.84 1.45 5.71
C TYR A 87 -2.33 2.90 5.63
N GLN A 88 -2.46 3.44 4.42
CA GLN A 88 -2.98 4.80 4.22
C GLN A 88 -4.37 4.98 4.84
N LYS A 89 -5.30 4.05 4.61
CA LYS A 89 -6.65 4.10 5.21
C LYS A 89 -6.61 4.13 6.75
N VAL A 90 -5.64 3.47 7.37
CA VAL A 90 -5.47 3.52 8.82
C VAL A 90 -4.98 4.89 9.24
N LEU A 91 -3.98 5.48 8.56
CA LEU A 91 -3.50 6.82 8.87
C LEU A 91 -4.60 7.87 8.77
N ASP A 92 -5.38 7.86 7.68
CA ASP A 92 -6.46 8.83 7.44
C ASP A 92 -7.53 8.77 8.55
N ALA A 93 -7.88 7.57 9.01
CA ALA A 93 -8.84 7.38 10.08
C ALA A 93 -8.36 7.91 11.44
N HIS A 94 -7.04 7.97 11.67
CA HIS A 94 -6.45 8.55 12.87
C HIS A 94 -6.27 10.08 12.74
N ALA A 95 -6.01 10.59 11.54
CA ALA A 95 -5.95 12.03 11.28
C ALA A 95 -7.29 12.72 11.56
N GLY A 96 -8.41 12.08 11.23
CA GLY A 96 -9.76 12.57 11.57
C GLY A 96 -10.12 12.50 13.07
N ARG A 97 -9.24 11.96 13.93
CA ARG A 97 -9.41 11.84 15.37
C ARG A 97 -8.57 12.82 16.19
N ALA A 98 -7.91 13.79 15.55
CA ALA A 98 -7.27 14.88 16.26
C ALA A 98 -8.31 15.57 17.17
N PRO A 99 -8.04 15.73 18.48
CA PRO A 99 -8.99 16.34 19.39
C PRO A 99 -9.31 17.76 18.90
N PRO A 100 -10.57 18.22 19.00
CA PRO A 100 -10.87 19.62 18.76
C PRO A 100 -10.01 20.40 19.74
N HIS A 101 -9.11 21.23 19.21
CA HIS A 101 -8.36 22.16 20.03
C HIS A 101 -9.41 23.04 20.73
N ILE A 102 -9.60 22.82 22.04
CA ILE A 102 -10.37 23.69 22.91
C ILE A 102 -9.58 24.99 22.95
N ASN A 103 -9.89 25.92 22.05
CA ASN A 103 -9.55 27.31 22.23
C ASN A 103 -10.69 27.99 22.97
N HIS A 104 -10.35 28.44 24.18
CA HIS A 104 -11.13 29.35 24.99
C HIS A 104 -11.69 30.51 24.16
N HIS A 105 -12.92 30.89 24.51
CA HIS A 105 -13.64 32.08 24.09
C HIS A 105 -12.76 33.28 23.74
N HIS A 106 -12.90 33.75 22.51
CA HIS A 106 -13.02 35.19 22.25
C HIS A 106 -14.09 35.38 21.16
N GLU A 107 -15.15 36.11 21.48
CA GLU A 107 -16.25 36.43 20.56
C GLU A 107 -15.74 37.21 19.34
N THR A 108 -16.15 36.78 18.15
CA THR A 108 -16.49 37.67 17.03
C THR A 108 -17.40 36.93 16.05
N PRO A 109 -18.61 37.44 15.73
CA PRO A 109 -19.50 36.79 14.77
C PRO A 109 -19.20 37.30 13.35
N ALA A 110 -18.79 36.40 12.45
CA ALA A 110 -18.77 36.71 11.02
C ALA A 110 -19.16 35.48 10.19
N ILE A 111 -20.44 35.48 9.85
CA ILE A 111 -21.08 35.00 8.62
C ILE A 111 -20.13 34.45 7.54
N GLY A 112 -20.21 33.13 7.32
CA GLY A 112 -20.30 32.54 5.99
C GLY A 112 -19.00 32.27 5.21
N LYS A 113 -18.93 31.02 4.73
CA LYS A 113 -18.10 30.48 3.60
C LYS A 113 -16.77 29.84 4.00
N GLY A 114 -16.86 28.58 4.39
CA GLY A 114 -15.72 27.65 4.36
C GLY A 114 -15.41 27.16 2.93
N TRP A 115 -14.29 26.41 2.85
CA TRP A 115 -13.87 25.48 1.80
C TRP A 115 -12.90 25.97 0.69
N THR A 116 -12.44 27.24 0.64
CA THR A 116 -11.59 27.71 -0.49
C THR A 116 -10.11 28.04 -0.19
N GLU A 117 -9.64 27.80 1.04
CA GLU A 117 -8.25 28.17 1.42
C GLU A 117 -7.27 26.99 1.46
N SER A 118 -7.73 25.76 1.72
CA SER A 118 -6.82 24.59 1.83
C SER A 118 -6.30 24.04 0.49
N LEU A 119 -6.79 24.51 -0.66
CA LEU A 119 -6.33 24.05 -1.99
C LEU A 119 -5.22 24.90 -2.61
N ARG A 120 -4.80 26.00 -1.95
CA ARG A 120 -3.77 26.90 -2.50
C ARG A 120 -2.35 26.45 -2.16
N ASP A 121 -2.18 25.73 -1.05
CA ASP A 121 -0.86 25.37 -0.52
C ASP A 121 -0.24 24.12 -1.18
N VAL A 122 -0.98 23.37 -2.00
CA VAL A 122 -0.48 22.11 -2.61
C VAL A 122 0.03 22.30 -4.05
N PHE A 123 -0.34 23.37 -4.76
CA PHE A 123 0.08 23.59 -6.17
C PHE A 123 1.26 24.56 -6.36
N GLY A 124 1.91 25.00 -5.28
CA GLY A 124 2.97 26.02 -5.31
C GLY A 124 4.35 25.49 -4.91
N SER A 125 4.87 24.43 -5.52
CA SER A 125 6.29 24.08 -5.35
C SER A 125 6.90 23.42 -6.60
N VAL A 126 6.82 24.11 -7.74
CA VAL A 126 7.74 23.88 -8.86
C VAL A 126 8.05 25.24 -9.50
N THR A 127 8.98 26.00 -8.94
CA THR A 127 9.86 26.85 -9.76
C THR A 127 11.08 27.30 -8.96
N GLN A 128 12.26 27.03 -9.53
CA GLN A 128 13.49 27.82 -9.49
C GLN A 128 14.74 27.01 -9.13
N ARG A 129 15.44 26.58 -10.19
CA ARG A 129 16.88 26.82 -10.31
C ARG A 129 17.21 26.96 -11.80
N ILE A 130 16.99 28.15 -12.34
CA ILE A 130 17.60 28.60 -13.60
C ILE A 130 18.68 29.60 -13.21
N VAL A 131 19.92 29.26 -13.53
CA VAL A 131 21.13 30.06 -13.32
C VAL A 131 21.30 30.96 -14.56
N PRO A 132 21.49 32.28 -14.45
CA PRO A 132 21.81 33.10 -15.62
C PRO A 132 23.34 33.12 -15.84
N SER A 133 23.79 32.62 -16.99
CA SER A 133 25.14 32.85 -17.51
C SER A 133 25.16 34.19 -18.26
N ARG A 134 26.08 35.09 -17.89
CA ARG A 134 26.37 36.32 -18.62
C ARG A 134 27.35 36.06 -19.77
N SER A 135 27.19 36.88 -20.81
CA SER A 135 28.13 37.31 -21.85
C SER A 135 28.65 36.29 -22.88
N LEU A 136 28.07 36.37 -24.09
CA LEU A 136 28.81 36.23 -25.35
C LEU A 136 29.09 37.64 -25.89
N GLN A 137 30.38 37.97 -26.02
CA GLN A 137 30.92 38.98 -26.93
C GLN A 137 31.14 38.33 -28.31
N SER A 138 31.31 39.16 -29.36
CA SER A 138 31.51 38.86 -30.80
C SER A 138 30.18 38.99 -31.57
N ILE A 139 30.01 39.90 -32.54
CA ILE A 139 30.91 40.55 -33.51
C ILE A 139 30.47 42.01 -33.67
#